data_AF-A0A519KKW8-F1
#
_entry.id   AF-A0A519KKW8-F1
#
_cell.length_a   1.000
_cell.length_b   1.000
_cell.length_c   1.000
_cell.angle_alpha   90.00
_cell.angle_beta   90.00
_cell.angle_gamma   90.00
#
_symmetry.space_group_name_H-M   'P 1'
#
loop_
_entity.id
_entity.type
_entity.pdbx_description
1 polymer ?
#
loop_
_entity_poly.entity_id
_entity_poly.type
_entity_poly.pdbx_seq_one_letter_code
_entity_poly.pdbx_strand_id
1 'polypeptide(L)'
;AAPHKVAINAHEPFKDTGLRRTYPNIISREGARGMEYNAWGNPGNPPEHEVNLVFTRLLAGPMDFTPGIFGMRTRAPDGVATTWAKQLALYIVLYSPIQMAADLLENYEANPGPFKFIETVATDWDKTVVLNGEVGDYVTIARKDRNSDDWFLGSITDEFGRDLEVSLGFLELGRRYKAEIYRDGPNADWKTNREDIVIETKEVTAADVMMLRLAAGGGQAVRFTPIGRGRR
;
A
#
# COMPACT_ATOMS: atom_id res chain seq x y z
N ALA A 1 21.73 -18.63 -8.86
CA ALA A 1 20.46 -18.46 -8.13
C ALA A 1 19.46 -19.59 -8.44
N ALA A 2 18.88 -19.66 -9.64
CA ALA A 2 17.80 -20.63 -9.95
C ALA A 2 18.15 -22.12 -9.76
N PRO A 3 19.31 -22.65 -10.21
CA PRO A 3 19.68 -24.05 -9.95
C PRO A 3 19.80 -24.40 -8.46
N HIS A 4 20.00 -23.39 -7.60
CA HIS A 4 20.08 -23.52 -6.15
C HIS A 4 18.75 -23.20 -5.45
N LYS A 5 17.65 -23.02 -6.19
CA LYS A 5 16.33 -22.62 -5.67
C LYS A 5 16.34 -21.33 -4.85
N VAL A 6 17.21 -20.38 -5.24
CA VAL A 6 17.32 -19.06 -4.62
C VAL A 6 16.61 -18.03 -5.50
N ALA A 7 15.71 -17.26 -4.88
CA ALA A 7 15.09 -16.08 -5.48
C ALA A 7 15.98 -14.85 -5.30
N ILE A 8 15.88 -13.89 -6.23
CA ILE A 8 16.69 -12.67 -6.28
C ILE A 8 15.77 -11.46 -6.20
N ASN A 9 16.11 -10.59 -5.25
CA ASN A 9 15.66 -9.21 -5.16
C ASN A 9 16.88 -8.31 -5.38
N ALA A 10 16.95 -7.60 -6.50
CA ALA A 10 18.14 -6.84 -6.89
C ALA A 10 17.95 -5.33 -6.64
N HIS A 11 18.83 -4.74 -5.84
CA HIS A 11 19.01 -3.29 -5.71
C HIS A 11 20.05 -2.81 -6.74
N GLU A 12 20.01 -1.52 -7.10
CA GLU A 12 20.72 -0.93 -8.25
C GLU A 12 20.63 -1.74 -9.57
N PRO A 13 19.44 -2.25 -9.96
CA PRO A 13 19.31 -3.16 -11.09
C PRO A 13 19.24 -2.42 -12.44
N PHE A 14 19.34 -3.17 -13.54
CA PHE A 14 18.70 -2.73 -14.79
C PHE A 14 17.17 -2.67 -14.61
N LYS A 15 16.49 -1.77 -15.33
CA LYS A 15 15.02 -1.64 -15.25
C LYS A 15 14.30 -2.97 -15.54
N ASP A 16 13.13 -3.16 -14.94
CA ASP A 16 12.31 -4.33 -15.27
C ASP A 16 11.83 -4.24 -16.73
N THR A 17 11.80 -5.40 -17.39
CA THR A 17 11.35 -5.59 -18.78
C THR A 17 10.46 -6.84 -18.89
N GLY A 18 9.99 -7.39 -17.76
CA GLY A 18 9.10 -8.55 -17.72
C GLY A 18 9.81 -9.91 -17.67
N LEU A 19 11.15 -9.95 -17.52
CA LEU A 19 11.91 -11.20 -17.46
C LEU A 19 11.47 -12.15 -16.34
N ARG A 20 10.78 -11.65 -15.30
CA ARG A 20 10.12 -12.48 -14.27
C ARG A 20 9.13 -13.51 -14.84
N ARG A 21 8.59 -13.30 -16.04
CA ARG A 21 7.78 -14.32 -16.75
C ARG A 21 8.63 -15.53 -17.17
N THR A 22 9.85 -15.29 -17.65
CA THR A 22 10.78 -16.34 -18.10
C THR A 22 11.56 -16.93 -16.94
N TYR A 23 11.95 -16.09 -15.98
CA TYR A 23 12.73 -16.44 -14.80
C TYR A 23 11.98 -16.00 -13.52
N PRO A 24 11.02 -16.81 -13.03
CA PRO A 24 10.16 -16.44 -11.90
C PRO A 24 10.89 -16.22 -10.58
N ASN A 25 12.14 -16.67 -10.47
CA ASN A 25 12.97 -16.43 -9.30
C ASN A 25 13.57 -15.01 -9.26
N ILE A 26 13.39 -14.17 -10.29
CA ILE A 26 13.69 -12.73 -10.22
C ILE A 26 12.40 -12.04 -9.73
N ILE A 27 12.23 -12.04 -8.40
CA ILE A 27 10.93 -11.81 -7.76
C ILE A 27 10.58 -10.33 -7.62
N SER A 28 11.57 -9.49 -7.35
CA SER A 28 11.41 -8.04 -7.24
C SER A 28 12.75 -7.35 -7.50
N ARG A 29 12.72 -6.02 -7.54
CA ARG A 29 13.91 -5.18 -7.68
C ARG A 29 13.61 -3.76 -7.22
N GLU A 30 14.62 -2.97 -6.86
CA GLU A 30 14.41 -1.56 -6.52
C GLU A 30 14.37 -0.69 -7.79
N GLY A 31 15.50 -0.09 -8.21
CA GLY A 31 15.64 0.62 -9.49
C GLY A 31 14.83 1.92 -9.60
N ALA A 32 14.51 2.52 -8.46
CA ALA A 32 13.96 3.87 -8.27
C ALA A 32 14.15 4.24 -6.79
N ARG A 33 14.03 5.52 -6.40
CA ARG A 33 14.14 5.92 -4.99
C ARG A 33 13.12 5.15 -4.12
N GLY A 34 13.59 4.26 -3.25
CA GLY A 34 12.78 3.56 -2.25
C GLY A 34 12.60 4.35 -0.95
N MET A 35 12.15 3.67 0.10
CA MET A 35 11.98 4.24 1.44
C MET A 35 13.29 4.74 2.05
N GLU A 36 14.44 4.16 1.67
CA GLU A 36 15.74 4.54 2.22
C GLU A 36 16.08 6.03 2.02
N TYR A 37 15.65 6.64 0.90
CA TYR A 37 15.83 8.07 0.65
C TYR A 37 15.07 8.95 1.65
N ASN A 38 14.05 8.43 2.33
CA ASN A 38 13.38 9.13 3.42
C ASN A 38 14.21 9.12 4.72
N ALA A 39 15.11 8.15 4.90
CA ALA A 39 16.00 8.10 6.06
C ALA A 39 17.14 9.12 5.95
N TRP A 40 17.80 9.20 4.79
CA TRP A 40 19.05 9.95 4.64
C TRP A 40 19.05 11.02 3.54
N GLY A 41 18.05 11.04 2.66
CA GLY A 41 17.89 12.11 1.67
C GLY A 41 17.63 13.47 2.33
N ASN A 42 18.11 14.54 1.71
CA ASN A 42 17.83 15.91 2.12
C ASN A 42 17.65 16.80 0.88
N PRO A 43 16.42 16.94 0.35
CA PRO A 43 15.16 16.44 0.92
C PRO A 43 14.95 14.93 0.74
N GLY A 44 14.04 14.36 1.55
CA GLY A 44 13.50 13.01 1.38
C GLY A 44 12.66 12.87 0.11
N ASN A 45 11.86 11.81 -0.01
CA ASN A 45 10.90 11.70 -1.11
C ASN A 45 9.73 12.67 -0.85
N PRO A 46 9.27 13.43 -1.85
CA PRO A 46 8.11 14.32 -1.69
C PRO A 46 6.79 13.52 -1.59
N PRO A 47 5.70 14.11 -1.08
CA PRO A 47 4.39 13.45 -0.96
C PRO A 47 3.87 12.81 -2.27
N GLU A 48 4.09 13.42 -3.43
CA GLU A 48 3.66 12.88 -4.73
C GLU A 48 4.46 11.65 -5.22
N HIS A 49 5.57 11.29 -4.56
CA HIS A 49 6.52 10.30 -5.07
C HIS A 49 5.90 8.93 -5.33
N GLU A 50 5.17 8.37 -4.36
CA GLU A 50 4.60 7.03 -4.49
C GLU A 50 3.48 6.99 -5.54
N VAL A 51 2.74 8.08 -5.72
CA VAL A 51 1.75 8.19 -6.81
C VAL A 51 2.47 8.17 -8.16
N ASN A 52 3.53 8.96 -8.31
CA ASN A 52 4.35 8.98 -9.53
C ASN A 52 4.95 7.61 -9.84
N LEU A 53 5.39 6.84 -8.84
CA LEU A 53 5.91 5.48 -9.04
C LEU A 53 4.88 4.54 -9.67
N VAL A 54 3.60 4.67 -9.31
CA VAL A 54 2.50 3.83 -9.83
C VAL A 54 2.33 4.00 -11.33
N PHE A 55 2.42 5.23 -11.81
CA PHE A 55 2.23 5.57 -13.22
C PHE A 55 3.51 5.57 -14.05
N THR A 56 4.67 5.28 -13.44
CA THR A 56 5.96 5.24 -14.13
C THR A 56 6.69 3.93 -13.84
N ARG A 57 7.43 3.85 -12.72
CA ARG A 57 8.29 2.72 -12.35
C ARG A 57 7.53 1.39 -12.28
N LEU A 58 6.30 1.39 -11.76
CA LEU A 58 5.50 0.18 -11.59
C LEU A 58 4.84 -0.32 -12.88
N LEU A 59 4.84 0.48 -13.95
CA LEU A 59 4.48 -0.02 -15.29
C LEU A 59 5.47 -1.09 -15.79
N ALA A 60 6.73 -1.05 -15.31
CA ALA A 60 7.77 -2.00 -15.70
C ALA A 60 7.65 -3.35 -14.97
N GLY A 61 7.21 -3.36 -13.72
CA GLY A 61 7.17 -4.55 -12.86
C GLY A 61 7.28 -4.23 -11.37
N PRO A 62 7.31 -5.26 -10.50
CA PRO A 62 7.28 -5.07 -9.05
C PRO A 62 8.45 -4.23 -8.54
N MET A 63 8.25 -3.59 -7.40
CA MET A 63 9.27 -2.78 -6.73
C MET A 63 9.40 -3.14 -5.26
N ASP A 64 10.62 -3.46 -4.83
CA ASP A 64 10.94 -3.55 -3.41
C ASP A 64 11.10 -2.14 -2.83
N PHE A 65 9.98 -1.51 -2.47
CA PHE A 65 9.95 -0.13 -1.99
C PHE A 65 10.27 0.00 -0.50
N THR A 66 10.10 -1.09 0.26
CA THR A 66 10.23 -1.18 1.73
C THR A 66 9.29 -0.23 2.52
N PRO A 67 7.95 -0.41 2.42
CA PRO A 67 6.97 0.43 3.12
C PRO A 67 6.87 0.11 4.64
N GLY A 68 5.96 0.81 5.33
CA GLY A 68 5.53 0.47 6.68
C GLY A 68 6.27 1.19 7.79
N ILE A 69 6.70 2.43 7.58
CA ILE A 69 7.40 3.22 8.59
C ILE A 69 6.42 3.90 9.55
N PHE A 70 6.54 3.62 10.85
CA PHE A 70 5.80 4.28 11.94
C PHE A 70 6.65 5.32 12.70
N GLY A 71 7.95 5.07 12.90
CA GLY A 71 8.81 5.85 13.81
C GLY A 71 10.27 6.03 13.36
N MET A 72 10.58 5.92 12.06
CA MET A 72 11.95 6.10 11.56
C MET A 72 12.48 7.52 11.81
N ARG A 73 13.72 7.61 12.33
CA ARG A 73 14.48 8.86 12.40
C ARG A 73 15.06 9.22 11.04
N THR A 74 14.85 10.46 10.60
CA THR A 74 15.23 10.94 9.27
C THR A 74 16.25 12.07 9.34
N ARG A 75 17.03 12.26 8.27
CA ARG A 75 17.85 13.47 8.06
C ARG A 75 17.03 14.66 7.55
N ALA A 76 15.95 14.38 6.82
CA ALA A 76 14.98 15.41 6.44
C ALA A 76 14.28 15.93 7.72
N PRO A 77 14.18 17.26 7.92
CA PRO A 77 13.61 17.83 9.14
C PRO A 77 12.12 17.52 9.33
N ASP A 78 11.39 17.34 8.23
CA ASP A 78 9.94 17.11 8.23
C ASP A 78 9.55 15.62 8.35
N GLY A 79 10.52 14.73 8.58
CA GLY A 79 10.24 13.29 8.66
C GLY A 79 10.07 12.61 7.29
N VAL A 80 9.39 11.46 7.30
CA VAL A 80 8.91 10.80 6.07
C VAL A 80 7.64 11.50 5.62
N ALA A 81 7.54 11.87 4.34
CA ALA A 81 6.46 12.71 3.82
C ALA A 81 5.12 11.99 3.61
N THR A 82 4.68 11.21 4.60
CA THR A 82 3.47 10.38 4.56
C THR A 82 2.81 10.24 5.94
N THR A 83 1.50 10.09 5.99
CA THR A 83 0.78 9.60 7.19
C THR A 83 0.98 8.08 7.39
N TRP A 84 0.61 7.57 8.57
CA TRP A 84 0.60 6.13 8.85
C TRP A 84 -0.40 5.37 7.97
N ALA A 85 -1.58 5.93 7.71
CA ALA A 85 -2.56 5.28 6.85
C ALA A 85 -2.05 5.16 5.40
N LYS A 86 -1.30 6.15 4.90
CA LYS A 86 -0.57 6.03 3.62
C LYS A 86 0.43 4.88 3.66
N GLN A 87 1.23 4.76 4.72
CA GLN A 87 2.20 3.65 4.86
C GLN A 87 1.55 2.27 4.81
N LEU A 88 0.34 2.11 5.35
CA LEU A 88 -0.43 0.88 5.22
C LEU A 88 -0.96 0.68 3.79
N ALA A 89 -1.46 1.74 3.15
CA ALA A 89 -1.99 1.68 1.79
C ALA A 89 -0.92 1.29 0.74
N LEU A 90 0.36 1.60 0.99
CA LEU A 90 1.47 1.25 0.10
C LEU A 90 1.62 -0.26 -0.14
N TYR A 91 1.23 -1.11 0.81
CA TYR A 91 1.25 -2.58 0.63
C TYR A 91 0.30 -3.05 -0.47
N ILE A 92 -0.78 -2.31 -0.73
CA ILE A 92 -1.68 -2.58 -1.86
C ILE A 92 -1.22 -1.83 -3.12
N VAL A 93 -0.91 -0.54 -2.99
CA VAL A 93 -0.68 0.33 -4.15
C VAL A 93 0.62 -0.02 -4.87
N LEU A 94 1.71 -0.25 -4.13
CA LEU A 94 3.01 -0.60 -4.68
C LEU A 94 3.17 -2.13 -4.73
N TYR A 95 2.91 -2.72 -5.88
CA TYR A 95 2.96 -4.17 -6.02
C TYR A 95 4.39 -4.72 -5.90
N SER A 96 4.56 -5.70 -5.02
CA SER A 96 5.71 -6.60 -4.97
C SER A 96 5.30 -7.94 -4.33
N PRO A 97 5.76 -9.10 -4.86
CA PRO A 97 5.42 -10.41 -4.28
C PRO A 97 6.11 -10.68 -2.93
N ILE A 98 7.14 -9.90 -2.60
CA ILE A 98 7.71 -9.78 -1.26
C ILE A 98 7.51 -8.33 -0.80
N GLN A 99 7.04 -8.14 0.42
CA GLN A 99 6.89 -6.82 1.03
C GLN A 99 7.65 -6.82 2.35
N MET A 100 8.45 -5.78 2.56
CA MET A 100 9.13 -5.56 3.83
C MET A 100 8.24 -4.74 4.76
N ALA A 101 8.19 -5.12 6.04
CA ALA A 101 7.84 -4.22 7.13
C ALA A 101 9.14 -3.55 7.60
N ALA A 102 9.39 -2.34 7.09
CA ALA A 102 10.74 -1.76 7.10
C ALA A 102 11.19 -1.14 8.43
N ASP A 103 10.28 -0.93 9.38
CA ASP A 103 10.59 -0.24 10.62
C ASP A 103 11.22 -1.15 11.69
N LEU A 104 11.72 -0.56 12.76
CA LEU A 104 12.18 -1.26 13.94
C LEU A 104 11.02 -1.96 14.64
N LEU A 105 11.30 -3.14 15.18
CA LEU A 105 10.30 -3.96 15.88
C LEU A 105 9.60 -3.20 17.02
N GLU A 106 10.34 -2.39 17.78
CA GLU A 106 9.81 -1.57 18.88
C GLU A 106 8.69 -0.62 18.43
N ASN A 107 8.76 -0.09 17.20
CA ASN A 107 7.74 0.79 16.64
C ASN A 107 6.46 0.02 16.29
N TYR A 108 6.58 -1.24 15.87
CA TYR A 108 5.41 -2.11 15.62
C TYR A 108 4.79 -2.63 16.90
N GLU A 109 5.59 -3.04 17.89
CA GLU A 109 5.11 -3.52 19.20
C GLU A 109 4.37 -2.42 19.97
N ALA A 110 4.81 -1.16 19.85
CA ALA A 110 4.13 -0.02 20.44
C ALA A 110 2.79 0.31 19.75
N ASN A 111 2.57 -0.16 18.51
CA ASN A 111 1.42 0.21 17.67
C ASN A 111 0.71 -1.01 17.06
N PRO A 112 0.18 -1.94 17.89
CA PRO A 112 -0.39 -3.20 17.43
C PRO A 112 -1.65 -3.03 16.58
N GLY A 113 -2.41 -1.95 16.78
CA GLY A 113 -3.61 -1.65 16.00
C GLY A 113 -3.30 -1.48 14.51
N PRO A 114 -2.54 -0.44 14.11
CA PRO A 114 -2.10 -0.25 12.72
C PRO A 114 -1.26 -1.43 12.19
N PHE A 115 -0.37 -2.01 13.02
CA PHE A 115 0.46 -3.14 12.61
C PHE A 115 -0.37 -4.37 12.20
N LYS A 116 -1.57 -4.54 12.75
CA LYS A 116 -2.46 -5.64 12.38
C LYS A 116 -2.76 -5.72 10.88
N PHE A 117 -2.79 -4.58 10.19
CA PHE A 117 -2.96 -4.56 8.73
C PHE A 117 -1.77 -5.23 8.02
N ILE A 118 -0.55 -4.90 8.44
CA ILE A 118 0.69 -5.47 7.88
C ILE A 118 0.75 -6.99 8.09
N GLU A 119 0.29 -7.48 9.25
CA GLU A 119 0.21 -8.93 9.51
C GLU A 119 -0.76 -9.67 8.59
N THR A 120 -1.75 -8.97 8.02
CA THR A 120 -2.90 -9.61 7.35
C THR A 120 -2.96 -9.34 5.86
N VAL A 121 -2.22 -8.36 5.34
CA VAL A 121 -2.19 -8.02 3.92
C VAL A 121 -1.48 -9.10 3.10
N ALA A 122 -2.10 -9.51 2.00
CA ALA A 122 -1.50 -10.44 1.05
C ALA A 122 -0.44 -9.75 0.18
N THR A 123 0.41 -10.53 -0.49
CA THR A 123 1.39 -10.01 -1.47
C THR A 123 1.24 -10.62 -2.87
N ASP A 124 0.37 -11.62 -3.00
CA ASP A 124 0.07 -12.28 -4.27
C ASP A 124 -1.42 -12.19 -4.57
N TRP A 125 -1.74 -11.84 -5.81
CA TRP A 125 -3.07 -11.34 -6.18
C TRP A 125 -3.63 -12.13 -7.37
N ASP A 126 -4.87 -12.60 -7.25
CA ASP A 126 -5.61 -13.21 -8.37
C ASP A 126 -6.11 -12.12 -9.32
N LYS A 127 -6.59 -11.01 -8.76
CA LYS A 127 -7.16 -9.89 -9.52
C LYS A 127 -6.67 -8.56 -8.99
N THR A 128 -6.47 -7.60 -9.88
CA THR A 128 -6.17 -6.20 -9.58
C THR A 128 -7.11 -5.32 -10.38
N VAL A 129 -7.66 -4.29 -9.74
CA VAL A 129 -8.54 -3.29 -10.34
C VAL A 129 -8.04 -1.91 -9.91
N VAL A 130 -7.64 -1.07 -10.87
CA VAL A 130 -7.39 0.34 -10.61
C VAL A 130 -8.74 1.06 -10.68
N LEU A 131 -9.19 1.62 -9.56
CA LEU A 131 -10.54 2.20 -9.44
C LEU A 131 -10.58 3.64 -9.95
N ASN A 132 -9.55 4.41 -9.65
CA ASN A 132 -9.33 5.77 -10.13
C ASN A 132 -7.85 6.15 -9.94
N GLY A 133 -7.46 7.27 -10.52
CA GLY A 133 -6.15 7.87 -10.27
C GLY A 133 -5.79 8.96 -11.29
N GLU A 134 -4.84 9.78 -10.89
CA GLU A 134 -4.29 10.88 -11.67
C GLU A 134 -2.78 10.96 -11.42
N VAL A 135 -2.00 11.11 -12.48
CA VAL A 135 -0.53 11.08 -12.41
C VAL A 135 -0.04 12.26 -11.57
N GLY A 136 0.81 11.98 -10.58
CA GLY A 136 1.31 12.97 -9.63
C GLY A 136 0.39 13.17 -8.42
N ASP A 137 -0.90 12.87 -8.57
CA ASP A 137 -1.92 13.36 -7.64
C ASP A 137 -2.46 12.28 -6.69
N TYR A 138 -3.10 11.22 -7.20
CA TYR A 138 -3.67 10.15 -6.38
C TYR A 138 -3.85 8.85 -7.15
N VAL A 139 -4.05 7.75 -6.42
CA VAL A 139 -4.50 6.49 -7.01
C VAL A 139 -5.22 5.62 -5.98
N THR A 140 -6.29 4.94 -6.40
CA THR A 140 -6.94 3.88 -5.62
C THR A 140 -6.90 2.55 -6.37
N ILE A 141 -6.40 1.51 -5.71
CA ILE A 141 -6.28 0.16 -6.25
C ILE A 141 -6.97 -0.85 -5.33
N ALA A 142 -7.80 -1.72 -5.89
CA ALA A 142 -8.35 -2.89 -5.22
C ALA A 142 -7.71 -4.19 -5.76
N ARG A 143 -7.42 -5.14 -4.89
CA ARG A 143 -6.82 -6.43 -5.25
C ARG A 143 -7.50 -7.58 -4.52
N LYS A 144 -7.74 -8.69 -5.23
CA LYS A 144 -8.23 -9.94 -4.65
C LYS A 144 -7.02 -10.81 -4.31
N ASP A 145 -6.93 -11.26 -3.06
CA ASP A 145 -5.90 -12.22 -2.66
C ASP A 145 -5.99 -13.48 -3.53
N ARG A 146 -4.83 -14.00 -3.92
CA ARG A 146 -4.73 -15.22 -4.72
C ARG A 146 -5.23 -16.46 -3.97
N ASN A 147 -5.08 -16.47 -2.65
CA ASN A 147 -5.28 -17.66 -1.83
C ASN A 147 -6.55 -17.61 -0.96
N SER A 148 -7.37 -16.58 -1.11
CA SER A 148 -8.62 -16.43 -0.36
C SER A 148 -9.67 -15.63 -1.14
N ASP A 149 -10.82 -15.40 -0.51
CA ASP A 149 -11.87 -14.53 -1.03
C ASP A 149 -11.76 -13.09 -0.52
N ASP A 150 -10.68 -12.77 0.19
CA ASP A 150 -10.44 -11.45 0.72
C ASP A 150 -10.07 -10.48 -0.41
N TRP A 151 -10.59 -9.27 -0.29
CA TRP A 151 -10.17 -8.14 -1.09
C TRP A 151 -9.41 -7.13 -0.24
N PHE A 152 -8.52 -6.40 -0.86
CA PHE A 152 -7.75 -5.33 -0.24
C PHE A 152 -7.85 -4.08 -1.11
N LEU A 153 -8.01 -2.92 -0.48
CA LEU A 153 -8.00 -1.63 -1.15
C LEU A 153 -6.93 -0.76 -0.51
N GLY A 154 -6.15 -0.08 -1.35
CA GLY A 154 -5.24 0.98 -0.94
C GLY A 154 -5.51 2.23 -1.76
N SER A 155 -5.56 3.37 -1.09
CA SER A 155 -5.66 4.68 -1.69
C SER A 155 -4.59 5.59 -1.11
N ILE A 156 -3.92 6.36 -1.97
CA ILE A 156 -2.89 7.31 -1.57
C ILE A 156 -3.05 8.62 -2.34
N THR A 157 -2.59 9.72 -1.74
CA THR A 157 -2.55 11.05 -2.37
C THR A 157 -1.15 11.69 -2.24
N ASP A 158 -0.99 12.79 -2.95
CA ASP A 158 0.11 13.74 -2.95
C ASP A 158 0.05 14.72 -1.74
N GLU A 159 0.64 15.91 -1.86
CA GLU A 159 0.62 16.93 -0.81
C GLU A 159 -0.76 17.56 -0.57
N PHE A 160 -1.74 17.30 -1.44
CA PHE A 160 -3.09 17.84 -1.30
C PHE A 160 -4.01 16.76 -0.75
N GLY A 161 -4.75 17.09 0.32
CA GLY A 161 -5.79 16.21 0.85
C GLY A 161 -6.95 16.07 -0.15
N ARG A 162 -7.58 14.89 -0.20
CA ARG A 162 -8.60 14.56 -1.20
C ARG A 162 -9.74 13.74 -0.60
N ASP A 163 -10.95 14.05 -1.05
CA ASP A 163 -12.14 13.21 -0.86
C ASP A 163 -12.43 12.49 -2.18
N LEU A 164 -12.44 11.16 -2.15
CA LEU A 164 -12.66 10.32 -3.32
C LEU A 164 -13.87 9.41 -3.09
N GLU A 165 -14.75 9.34 -4.09
CA GLU A 165 -15.86 8.40 -4.11
C GLU A 165 -15.49 7.16 -4.93
N VAL A 166 -15.56 5.96 -4.35
CA VAL A 166 -15.25 4.71 -5.06
C VAL A 166 -16.38 3.69 -4.92
N SER A 167 -16.79 3.10 -6.06
CA SER A 167 -17.73 1.98 -6.06
C SER A 167 -17.05 0.71 -5.54
N LEU A 168 -17.74 -0.02 -4.66
CA LEU A 168 -17.32 -1.35 -4.21
C LEU A 168 -17.76 -2.48 -5.16
N GLY A 169 -18.17 -2.15 -6.38
CA GLY A 169 -18.64 -3.13 -7.38
C GLY A 169 -17.61 -4.17 -7.83
N PHE A 170 -16.37 -4.09 -7.37
CA PHE A 170 -15.37 -5.15 -7.55
C PHE A 170 -15.60 -6.35 -6.61
N LEU A 171 -16.34 -6.17 -5.51
CA LEU A 171 -16.74 -7.25 -4.61
C LEU A 171 -17.73 -8.21 -5.28
N GLU A 172 -17.88 -9.41 -4.73
CA GLU A 172 -18.81 -10.40 -5.26
C GLU A 172 -20.28 -9.98 -5.06
N LEU A 173 -21.06 -9.98 -6.14
CA LEU A 173 -22.49 -9.64 -6.11
C LEU A 173 -23.26 -10.59 -5.19
N GLY A 174 -24.12 -10.02 -4.33
CA GLY A 174 -24.93 -10.78 -3.38
C GLY A 174 -24.17 -11.29 -2.14
N ARG A 175 -22.87 -10.99 -2.02
CA ARG A 175 -22.04 -11.34 -0.86
C ARG A 175 -21.84 -10.13 0.06
N ARG A 176 -21.90 -10.37 1.37
CA ARG A 176 -21.55 -9.37 2.40
C ARG A 176 -20.08 -9.52 2.79
N TYR A 177 -19.45 -8.41 3.10
CA TYR A 177 -18.06 -8.33 3.54
C TYR A 177 -17.96 -7.49 4.82
N LYS A 178 -17.09 -7.90 5.73
CA LYS A 178 -16.59 -7.06 6.81
C LYS A 178 -15.42 -6.27 6.25
N ALA A 179 -15.59 -4.96 6.09
CA ALA A 179 -14.52 -4.03 5.78
C ALA A 179 -13.82 -3.62 7.08
N GLU A 180 -12.54 -3.93 7.22
CA GLU A 180 -11.63 -3.44 8.26
C GLU A 180 -10.85 -2.27 7.66
N ILE A 181 -11.15 -1.06 8.13
CA ILE A 181 -10.76 0.21 7.51
C ILE A 181 -9.69 0.87 8.38
N TYR A 182 -8.57 1.21 7.76
CA TYR A 182 -7.44 1.93 8.34
C TYR A 182 -7.27 3.22 7.55
N ARG A 183 -7.72 4.34 8.10
CA ARG A 183 -7.76 5.62 7.38
C ARG A 183 -7.16 6.74 8.20
N ASP A 184 -6.75 7.79 7.51
CA ASP A 184 -6.39 9.06 8.13
C ASP A 184 -7.47 9.52 9.12
N GLY A 185 -7.02 9.96 10.29
CA GLY A 185 -7.86 10.62 11.28
C GLY A 185 -8.24 12.04 10.86
N PRO A 186 -9.17 12.67 11.59
CA PRO A 186 -9.70 13.99 11.23
C PRO A 186 -8.66 15.11 11.26
N ASN A 187 -7.56 14.94 12.02
CA ASN A 187 -6.46 15.90 12.12
C ASN A 187 -5.16 15.37 11.50
N ALA A 188 -5.23 14.30 10.71
CA ALA A 188 -4.07 13.72 10.08
C ALA A 188 -3.47 14.69 9.05
N ASP A 189 -2.15 14.79 9.07
CA ASP A 189 -1.38 15.60 8.14
C ASP A 189 0.07 15.11 8.16
N TRP A 190 0.69 14.96 6.99
CA TRP A 190 2.02 14.38 6.92
C TRP A 190 3.11 15.23 7.58
N LYS A 191 2.92 16.54 7.75
CA LYS A 191 3.93 17.42 8.38
C LYS A 191 3.74 17.50 9.88
N THR A 192 2.49 17.54 10.34
CA THR A 192 2.15 17.95 11.70
C THR A 192 1.61 16.84 12.56
N ASN A 193 0.97 15.82 11.98
CA ASN A 193 0.28 14.78 12.74
C ASN A 193 0.12 13.49 11.92
N ARG A 194 1.25 12.82 11.69
CA ARG A 194 1.35 11.65 10.81
C ARG A 194 0.67 10.40 11.35
N GLU A 195 0.52 10.33 12.67
CA GLU A 195 0.07 9.16 13.43
C GLU A 195 -1.43 9.14 13.71
N ASP A 196 -2.15 10.23 13.42
CA ASP A 196 -3.61 10.27 13.59
C ASP A 196 -4.30 9.32 12.60
N ILE A 197 -4.70 8.16 13.11
CA ILE A 197 -5.30 7.08 12.35
C ILE A 197 -6.57 6.59 13.02
N VAL A 198 -7.60 6.36 12.21
CA VAL A 198 -8.84 5.71 12.64
C VAL A 198 -8.87 4.29 12.09
N ILE A 199 -9.12 3.34 13.00
CA ILE A 199 -9.31 1.92 12.68
C ILE A 199 -10.75 1.56 13.05
N GLU A 200 -11.53 1.19 12.04
CA GLU A 200 -12.95 0.89 12.23
C GLU A 200 -13.40 -0.29 11.37
N THR A 201 -14.59 -0.81 11.65
CA THR A 201 -15.16 -1.92 10.87
C THR A 201 -16.57 -1.61 10.43
N LYS A 202 -16.91 -2.01 9.21
CA LYS A 202 -18.22 -1.78 8.62
C LYS A 202 -18.63 -2.98 7.75
N GLU A 203 -19.91 -3.36 7.77
CA GLU A 203 -20.43 -4.31 6.79
C GLU A 203 -20.74 -3.60 5.48
N VAL A 204 -20.31 -4.19 4.36
CA VAL A 204 -20.49 -3.66 3.00
C VAL A 204 -20.81 -4.77 2.00
N THR A 205 -21.26 -4.37 0.82
CA THR A 205 -21.61 -5.20 -0.33
C THR A 205 -21.10 -4.55 -1.61
N ALA A 206 -21.20 -5.27 -2.72
CA ALA A 206 -20.86 -4.74 -4.06
C ALA A 206 -21.75 -3.57 -4.51
N ALA A 207 -22.90 -3.35 -3.87
CA ALA A 207 -23.81 -2.23 -4.19
C ALA A 207 -23.40 -0.92 -3.49
N ASP A 208 -22.50 -0.99 -2.51
CA ASP A 208 -22.10 0.17 -1.73
C ASP A 208 -21.06 1.04 -2.45
N VAL A 209 -21.03 2.29 -2.03
CA VAL A 209 -20.02 3.27 -2.40
C VAL A 209 -19.27 3.67 -1.13
N MET A 210 -17.95 3.74 -1.22
CA MET A 210 -17.08 4.14 -0.12
C MET A 210 -16.52 5.53 -0.38
N MET A 211 -16.70 6.43 0.59
CA MET A 211 -16.01 7.70 0.63
C MET A 211 -14.64 7.50 1.28
N LEU A 212 -13.58 7.84 0.55
CA LEU A 212 -12.20 7.84 1.03
C LEU A 212 -11.82 9.28 1.34
N ARG A 213 -11.35 9.55 2.55
CA ARG A 213 -10.86 10.87 2.95
C ARG A 213 -9.38 10.74 3.26
N LEU A 214 -8.56 11.32 2.39
CA LEU A 214 -7.11 11.27 2.45
C LEU A 214 -6.60 12.63 2.94
N ALA A 215 -5.80 12.62 4.00
CA ALA A 215 -5.08 13.80 4.43
C ALA A 215 -4.02 14.22 3.38
N ALA A 216 -3.44 15.40 3.53
CA ALA A 216 -2.22 15.75 2.80
C ALA A 216 -1.13 14.70 3.10
N GLY A 217 -0.48 14.17 2.05
CA GLY A 217 0.47 13.05 2.16
C GLY A 217 -0.18 11.78 2.74
N GLY A 218 -1.49 11.66 2.61
CA GLY A 218 -2.32 10.69 3.30
C GLY A 218 -2.71 9.47 2.48
N GLY A 219 -3.50 8.60 3.11
CA GLY A 219 -3.94 7.35 2.52
C GLY A 219 -5.02 6.62 3.32
N GLN A 220 -5.51 5.54 2.73
CA GLN A 220 -6.48 4.65 3.34
C GLN A 220 -6.25 3.22 2.86
N ALA A 221 -6.20 2.28 3.81
CA ALA A 221 -6.09 0.85 3.55
C ALA A 221 -7.34 0.14 4.08
N VAL A 222 -7.85 -0.83 3.33
CA VAL A 222 -9.04 -1.61 3.73
C VAL A 222 -8.84 -3.08 3.41
N ARG A 223 -9.18 -3.96 4.35
CA ARG A 223 -9.37 -5.40 4.10
C ARG A 223 -10.85 -5.71 4.09
N PHE A 224 -11.32 -6.41 3.07
CA PHE A 224 -12.70 -6.89 2.96
C PHE A 224 -12.69 -8.41 3.11
N THR A 225 -13.18 -8.88 4.25
CA THR A 225 -13.29 -10.31 4.56
C THR A 225 -14.74 -10.74 4.35
N PRO A 226 -15.04 -11.74 3.52
CA PRO A 226 -16.42 -12.17 3.31
C PRO A 226 -17.09 -12.66 4.59
N ILE A 227 -18.36 -12.30 4.79
CA ILE A 227 -19.17 -12.73 5.94
C ILE A 227 -19.96 -13.98 5.56
N GLY A 228 -19.81 -15.05 6.36
CA GLY A 228 -20.45 -16.35 6.14
C GLY A 228 -19.55 -17.34 5.41
N ARG A 229 -19.95 -18.62 5.37
CA ARG A 229 -19.14 -19.67 4.73
C ARG A 229 -19.08 -19.43 3.22
N GLY A 230 -17.87 -19.25 2.69
CA GLY A 230 -17.63 -19.31 1.25
C GLY A 230 -18.18 -20.61 0.67
N ARG A 231 -18.68 -20.56 -0.57
CA ARG A 231 -19.04 -21.78 -1.30
C ARG A 231 -17.78 -22.65 -1.37
N ARG A 232 -17.81 -23.78 -0.65
CA ARG A 232 -16.88 -24.89 -0.86
C ARG A 232 -17.06 -25.45 -2.25
#